data_AF-A0A812M087-F1
#
_entry.id   AF-A0A812M087-F1
#
_cell.length_a   1.000
_cell.length_b   1.000
_cell.length_c   1.000
_cell.angle_alpha   90.00
_cell.angle_beta   90.00
_cell.angle_gamma   90.00
#
_symmetry.space_group_name_H-M   'P 1'
#
loop_
_entity.id
_entity.type
_entity.pdbx_description
1 polymer ?
#
loop_
_entity_poly.entity_id
_entity_poly.type
_entity_poly.pdbx_seq_one_letter_code
_entity_poly.pdbx_strand_id
1 'polypeptide(L)'
;MRPLGEAGPLIVCLDTSGSMMGQREVLSKALVVECVRQAHRQNRPCYLYAFSGMGDLKEIELDMSQAGLREVLTFLRSSFGGGTYLEDALARTAERLEEPAWRNA
;
A
#
# COMPACT_ATOMS: atom_id res chain seq x y z
N MET A 1 -9.15 21.31 12.73
CA MET A 1 -8.62 21.81 11.44
C MET A 1 -7.12 21.56 11.48
N ARG A 2 -6.58 20.74 10.57
CA ARG A 2 -5.14 20.44 10.55
C ARG A 2 -4.35 21.70 10.16
N PRO A 3 -3.17 21.95 10.75
CA PRO A 3 -2.28 23.00 10.25
C PRO A 3 -1.97 22.73 8.78
N LEU A 4 -1.98 23.77 7.94
CA LEU A 4 -1.40 23.68 6.60
C LEU A 4 0.08 23.29 6.75
N GLY A 5 0.44 22.01 6.54
CA GLY A 5 1.82 21.54 6.63
C GLY A 5 2.00 20.12 7.16
N GLU A 6 1.05 19.58 7.94
CA GLU A 6 1.10 18.18 8.37
C GLU A 6 0.49 17.28 7.29
N ALA A 7 1.33 16.44 6.69
CA ALA A 7 0.89 15.52 5.65
C ALA A 7 0.33 14.24 6.31
N GLY A 8 -0.91 13.86 5.97
CA GLY A 8 -1.62 12.75 6.62
C GLY A 8 -1.09 11.34 6.32
N PRO A 9 -1.79 10.25 6.60
CA PRO A 9 -1.28 8.93 6.20
C PRO A 9 -1.13 8.80 4.67
N LEU A 10 -0.26 7.89 4.24
CA LEU A 10 -0.11 7.48 2.84
C LEU A 10 -0.72 6.08 2.66
N ILE A 11 -1.85 5.99 1.94
CA ILE A 11 -2.44 4.69 1.57
C ILE A 11 -2.21 4.48 0.07
N VAL A 12 -1.59 3.35 -0.29
CA VAL A 12 -1.29 2.94 -1.67
C VAL A 12 -2.25 1.82 -2.05
N CYS A 13 -3.10 2.04 -3.05
CA CYS A 13 -3.87 0.97 -3.67
C CYS A 13 -3.19 0.57 -4.98
N LEU A 14 -2.67 -0.65 -5.04
CA LEU A 14 -1.89 -1.13 -6.18
C LEU A 14 -2.58 -2.29 -6.89
N ASP A 15 -2.83 -2.11 -8.18
CA ASP A 15 -3.23 -3.20 -9.07
C ASP A 15 -2.07 -4.17 -9.25
N THR A 16 -2.32 -5.44 -8.92
CA THR A 16 -1.41 -6.56 -9.08
C THR A 16 -1.96 -7.63 -10.03
N SER A 17 -2.93 -7.25 -10.87
CA SER A 17 -3.55 -8.10 -11.90
C SER A 17 -2.53 -8.63 -12.91
N GLY A 18 -2.93 -9.64 -13.70
CA GLY A 18 -2.08 -10.18 -14.77
C GLY A 18 -1.67 -9.15 -15.82
N SER A 19 -2.43 -8.07 -16.00
CA SER A 19 -2.04 -6.97 -16.89
C SER A 19 -0.76 -6.29 -16.40
N MET A 20 -0.53 -6.25 -15.09
CA MET A 20 0.60 -5.57 -14.47
C MET A 20 1.90 -6.39 -14.51
N MET A 21 1.91 -7.62 -15.02
CA MET A 21 3.12 -8.44 -15.11
C MET A 21 4.24 -7.80 -15.96
N GLY A 22 5.48 -8.18 -15.68
CA GLY A 22 6.66 -7.75 -16.43
C GLY A 22 7.14 -6.37 -16.00
N GLN A 23 7.29 -5.43 -16.94
CA GLN A 23 7.87 -4.12 -16.64
C GLN A 23 7.01 -3.30 -15.66
N ARG A 24 5.69 -3.39 -15.76
CA ARG A 24 4.75 -2.70 -14.86
C ARG A 24 4.88 -3.19 -13.43
N GLU A 25 5.13 -4.49 -13.24
CA GLU A 25 5.36 -5.10 -11.93
C GLU A 25 6.62 -4.53 -11.29
N VAL A 26 7.73 -4.50 -12.04
CA VAL A 26 9.01 -3.97 -11.56
C VAL A 26 8.88 -2.49 -11.17
N LEU A 27 8.25 -1.67 -12.02
CA LEU A 27 8.06 -0.24 -11.74
C LEU A 27 7.14 -0.02 -10.53
N SER A 28 6.05 -0.77 -10.43
CA SER A 28 5.10 -0.65 -9.32
C SER A 28 5.73 -1.02 -7.98
N LYS A 29 6.53 -2.10 -7.95
CA LYS A 29 7.30 -2.50 -6.77
C LYS A 29 8.30 -1.43 -6.36
N ALA A 30 9.01 -0.84 -7.31
CA ALA A 30 9.94 0.26 -7.02
C ALA A 30 9.21 1.50 -6.46
N LEU A 31 8.04 1.84 -7.00
CA LEU A 31 7.20 2.93 -6.49
C LEU A 31 6.73 2.68 -5.06
N VAL A 32 6.30 1.45 -4.74
CA VAL A 32 5.94 1.08 -3.35
C VAL A 32 7.13 1.29 -2.40
N VAL A 33 8.33 0.87 -2.78
CA VAL A 33 9.54 1.09 -1.97
C VAL A 33 9.83 2.58 -1.77
N GLU A 34 9.67 3.39 -2.81
CA GLU A 34 9.83 4.84 -2.69
C GLU A 34 8.76 5.47 -1.80
N CYS A 35 7.51 4.98 -1.85
CA CYS A 35 6.45 5.39 -0.93
C CYS A 35 6.83 5.09 0.52
N VAL A 36 7.34 3.89 0.84
CA VAL A 36 7.82 3.54 2.18
C VAL A 36 8.91 4.51 2.63
N ARG A 37 9.89 4.75 1.75
CA ARG A 37 11.03 5.63 2.04
C ARG A 37 10.60 7.07 2.31
N GLN A 38 9.67 7.61 1.51
CA GLN A 38 9.16 8.97 1.69
C GLN A 38 8.27 9.09 2.92
N ALA A 39 7.40 8.12 3.17
CA ALA A 39 6.55 8.11 4.35
C ALA A 39 7.39 8.06 5.63
N HIS A 40 8.42 7.20 5.67
CA HIS A 40 9.37 7.15 6.77
C HIS A 40 10.10 8.49 6.98
N ARG A 41 10.62 9.10 5.91
CA ARG A 41 11.31 10.40 5.97
C ARG A 41 10.43 11.53 6.48
N GLN A 42 9.13 11.44 6.20
CA GLN A 42 8.13 12.44 6.61
C GLN A 42 7.45 12.09 7.94
N ASN A 43 7.82 10.97 8.56
CA ASN A 43 7.21 10.43 9.77
C ASN A 43 5.68 10.25 9.64
N ARG A 44 5.24 9.66 8.53
CA ARG A 44 3.83 9.43 8.20
C ARG A 44 3.54 7.93 8.14
N PRO A 45 2.38 7.46 8.65
CA PRO A 45 1.95 6.09 8.43
C PRO A 45 1.85 5.76 6.93
N CYS A 46 2.24 4.54 6.55
CA CYS A 46 2.13 4.06 5.17
C CYS A 46 1.48 2.68 5.12
N TYR A 47 0.50 2.53 4.23
CA TYR A 47 -0.22 1.28 4.02
C TYR A 47 -0.30 0.91 2.56
N LEU A 48 -0.29 -0.39 2.26
CA LEU A 48 -0.49 -0.93 0.93
C LEU A 48 -1.68 -1.88 0.90
N TYR A 49 -2.62 -1.59 0.00
CA TYR A 49 -3.63 -2.50 -0.50
C TYR A 49 -3.20 -2.98 -1.89
N ALA A 50 -2.60 -4.17 -1.97
CA ALA A 50 -2.28 -4.80 -3.25
C ALA A 50 -3.43 -5.72 -3.66
N PHE A 51 -4.16 -5.35 -4.71
CA PHE A 51 -5.38 -6.03 -5.15
C PHE A 51 -5.18 -6.71 -6.51
N SER A 52 -5.85 -7.83 -6.70
CA SER A 52 -5.92 -8.54 -7.98
C SER A 52 -7.37 -9.00 -8.22
N GLY A 53 -7.64 -10.29 -8.38
CA GLY A 53 -8.97 -10.85 -8.54
C GLY A 53 -9.80 -10.79 -7.27
N MET A 54 -11.07 -11.17 -7.37
CA MET A 54 -11.98 -11.25 -6.24
C MET A 54 -11.40 -12.12 -5.11
N GLY A 55 -11.25 -11.54 -3.91
CA GLY A 55 -10.66 -12.20 -2.75
C GLY A 55 -9.13 -12.20 -2.69
N ASP A 56 -8.44 -11.64 -3.68
CA ASP A 56 -6.98 -11.46 -3.67
C ASP A 56 -6.65 -10.00 -3.32
N LEU A 57 -6.73 -9.71 -2.02
CA LEU A 57 -6.37 -8.44 -1.43
C LEU A 57 -5.32 -8.67 -0.35
N LYS A 58 -4.12 -8.12 -0.55
CA LYS A 58 -3.07 -8.08 0.45
C LYS A 58 -3.06 -6.72 1.13
N GLU A 59 -3.06 -6.75 2.44
CA GLU A 59 -3.08 -5.59 3.31
C GLU A 59 -1.76 -5.54 4.10
N ILE A 60 -0.93 -4.52 3.85
CA ILE A 60 0.44 -4.46 4.39
C ILE A 60 0.69 -3.10 5.01
N GLU A 61 1.05 -3.10 6.30
CA GLU A 61 1.61 -1.91 6.93
C GLU A 61 3.08 -1.77 6.53
N LEU A 62 3.41 -0.62 5.95
CA LEU A 62 4.71 -0.33 5.37
C LEU A 62 5.50 0.55 6.34
N ASP A 63 6.23 -0.08 7.26
CA ASP A 63 7.12 0.61 8.19
C ASP A 63 8.57 0.10 8.10
N MET A 64 9.48 0.79 8.81
CA MET A 64 10.90 0.41 8.88
C MET A 64 11.21 -0.54 10.05
N SER A 65 10.20 -1.11 10.70
CA SER A 65 10.39 -2.17 11.70
C SER A 65 10.84 -3.46 11.01
N GLN A 66 11.38 -4.41 11.78
CA GLN A 66 11.74 -5.73 11.22
C GLN A 66 10.52 -6.46 10.65
N ALA A 67 9.35 -6.28 11.26
CA ALA A 67 8.11 -6.91 10.79
C ALA A 67 7.64 -6.28 9.47
N GLY A 68 7.55 -4.95 9.40
CA GLY A 68 7.16 -4.24 8.18
C GLY A 68 8.12 -4.50 7.01
N LEU A 69 9.44 -4.49 7.27
CA LEU A 69 10.42 -4.81 6.24
C LEU A 69 10.28 -6.24 5.72
N ARG A 70 9.91 -7.21 6.58
CA ARG A 70 9.65 -8.58 6.16
C ARG A 70 8.43 -8.66 5.23
N GLU A 71 7.37 -7.92 5.52
CA GLU A 71 6.19 -7.85 4.66
C GLU A 71 6.50 -7.17 3.32
N VAL A 72 7.26 -6.08 3.33
CA VAL A 72 7.76 -5.43 2.10
C VAL A 72 8.54 -6.43 1.24
N LEU A 73 9.48 -7.18 1.84
CA LEU A 73 10.26 -8.18 1.12
C LEU A 73 9.38 -9.32 0.59
N THR A 74 8.36 -9.75 1.34
CA THR A 74 7.39 -10.75 0.87
C THR A 74 6.60 -10.24 -0.33
N PHE A 75 6.14 -9.00 -0.30
CA PHE A 75 5.48 -8.35 -1.43
C PHE A 75 6.41 -8.28 -2.66
N LEU A 76 7.65 -7.82 -2.48
CA LEU A 76 8.63 -7.70 -3.57
C LEU A 76 8.94 -9.05 -4.25
N ARG A 77 8.89 -10.16 -3.50
CA ARG A 77 9.08 -11.52 -4.02
C ARG A 77 7.85 -12.10 -4.71
N SER A 78 6.66 -11.57 -4.45
CA SER A 78 5.42 -12.07 -5.07
C SER A 78 5.31 -11.63 -6.53
N SER A 79 4.71 -12.44 -7.39
CA SER A 79 4.44 -12.05 -8.79
C SER A 79 3.04 -11.48 -8.94
N PHE A 80 2.85 -10.61 -9.92
CA PHE A 80 1.53 -10.08 -10.27
C PHE A 80 0.82 -11.08 -11.19
N GLY A 81 -0.50 -11.12 -11.13
CA GLY A 81 -1.32 -12.16 -11.77
C GLY A 81 -2.79 -11.99 -11.42
N GLY A 82 -3.67 -12.82 -11.97
CA GLY A 82 -5.11 -12.79 -11.65
C GLY A 82 -5.92 -11.70 -12.36
N GLY A 83 -7.13 -11.45 -11.85
CA GLY A 83 -8.08 -10.45 -12.38
C GLY A 83 -7.90 -9.07 -11.74
N THR A 84 -8.93 -8.24 -11.80
CA THR A 84 -8.95 -6.89 -11.20
C THR A 84 -10.25 -6.71 -10.42
N TYR A 85 -10.14 -6.40 -9.13
CA TYR A 85 -11.25 -6.21 -8.20
C TYR A 85 -10.90 -5.07 -7.24
N LEU A 86 -11.17 -3.85 -7.69
CA LEU A 86 -10.79 -2.63 -6.99
C LEU A 86 -11.75 -2.29 -5.83
N GLU A 87 -12.99 -2.75 -5.95
CA GLU A 87 -14.09 -2.43 -5.03
C GLU A 87 -13.74 -2.80 -3.58
N ASP A 88 -13.16 -3.97 -3.37
CA ASP A 88 -12.73 -4.42 -2.03
C ASP A 88 -11.60 -3.54 -1.48
N ALA A 89 -10.60 -3.21 -2.31
CA ALA A 89 -9.49 -2.34 -1.89
C ALA A 89 -9.99 -0.93 -1.50
N LEU A 90 -10.95 -0.37 -2.23
CA LEU A 90 -11.55 0.93 -1.89
C LEU A 90 -12.40 0.87 -0.62
N ALA A 91 -13.20 -0.19 -0.45
CA ALA A 91 -13.98 -0.40 0.77
C ALA A 91 -13.05 -0.50 2.00
N ARG A 92 -12.01 -1.34 1.93
CA ARG A 92 -11.01 -1.46 3.00
C ARG A 92 -10.25 -0.16 3.26
N THR A 93 -9.92 0.58 2.22
CA THR A 93 -9.28 1.89 2.36
C THR A 93 -10.18 2.86 3.12
N ALA A 94 -11.47 2.90 2.81
CA ALA A 94 -12.43 3.75 3.52
C ALA A 94 -12.59 3.35 4.99
N GLU A 95 -12.69 2.04 5.27
CA GLU A 95 -12.71 1.51 6.65
C GLU A 95 -11.44 1.93 7.41
N ARG A 96 -10.27 1.80 6.78
CA ARG A 96 -8.99 2.15 7.39
C ARG A 96 -8.87 3.62 7.73
N LEU A 97 -9.37 4.51 6.86
CA LEU A 97 -9.33 5.95 7.10
C LEU A 97 -10.15 6.39 8.32
N GLU A 98 -11.13 5.59 8.76
CA GLU A 98 -11.92 5.85 9.96
C GLU A 98 -11.22 5.37 11.25
N GLU A 99 -10.21 4.50 11.16
CA GLU A 99 -9.48 4.00 12.32
C GLU A 99 -8.71 5.13 13.02
N PRO A 100 -8.67 5.19 14.37
CA PRO A 100 -8.00 6.27 15.11
C PRO A 100 -6.52 6.46 14.75
N ALA A 101 -5.83 5.38 14.39
CA ALA A 101 -4.42 5.40 14.00
C ALA A 101 -4.17 6.02 12.61
N TRP A 102 -5.21 6.23 11.82
CA TRP A 102 -5.16 6.74 10.44
C TRP A 102 -5.97 8.04 10.29
N ARG A 103 -6.98 8.21 11.14
CA ARG A 103 -7.83 9.39 11.21
C ARG A 103 -7.08 10.57 11.81
N ASN A 104 -6.65 11.49 10.94
CA ASN A 104 -5.81 12.64 11.30
C ASN A 104 -4.41 12.25 11.83
N ALA A 105 -3.87 11.11 11.40
CA ALA A 105 -2.50 10.67 11.69
C ALA A 105 -1.44 11.30 10.80
#